data_AF-K9VTX3-F1
#
_entry.id   AF-K9VTX3-F1
#
_cell.length_a   1.000
_cell.length_b   1.000
_cell.length_c   1.000
_cell.angle_alpha   90.00
_cell.angle_beta   90.00
_cell.angle_gamma   90.00
#
_symmetry.space_group_name_H-M   'P 1'
#
loop_
_entity.id
_entity.type
_entity.pdbx_description
1 polymer ?
#
loop_
_entity_poly.entity_id
_entity_poly.type
_entity_poly.pdbx_seq_one_letter_code
_entity_poly.pdbx_strand_id
1 'polypeptide(L)'
;MNQQIFMLEIVARVLSQVRTTIVFTGGATISLYLDEAAAPDIRPTDDVDCVVSIASRAEYYQLSELLKTIGLLESTESGAPLCRWHYEEISIDVMPCDSSVLGFSNRWYRPGIANSIRYQLPSGRQILIFSTPYLLASKIEAFIGRGGGNFYFSSDIEDIVALLDGRSSLFEEVQQADYEVKAFLSGWFRAELENLCEIAPAFLSSAAKNSGRTRLLLQRIERLAIVV
;
A
#
# COMPACT_ATOMS: atom_id res chain seq x y z
N MET A 1 -16.02 5.18 13.19
CA MET A 1 -14.83 4.29 13.11
C MET A 1 -14.44 4.21 11.64
N ASN A 2 -13.18 4.46 11.30
CA ASN A 2 -12.71 4.40 9.91
C ASN A 2 -12.94 2.97 9.35
N GLN A 3 -13.67 2.85 8.24
CA GLN A 3 -14.01 1.56 7.61
C GLN A 3 -12.76 0.71 7.33
N GLN A 4 -11.67 1.35 6.89
CA GLN A 4 -10.42 0.65 6.59
C GLN A 4 -9.80 0.03 7.85
N ILE A 5 -9.78 0.78 8.96
CA ILE A 5 -9.29 0.28 10.25
C ILE A 5 -10.15 -0.90 10.73
N PHE A 6 -11.47 -0.83 10.53
CA PHE A 6 -12.36 -1.94 10.87
C PHE A 6 -12.05 -3.20 10.06
N MET A 7 -11.83 -3.08 8.75
CA MET A 7 -11.42 -4.22 7.92
C MET A 7 -10.07 -4.79 8.36
N LEU A 8 -9.08 -3.91 8.62
CA LEU A 8 -7.76 -4.32 9.12
C LEU A 8 -7.86 -5.10 10.44
N GLU A 9 -8.75 -4.69 11.35
CA GLU A 9 -8.99 -5.41 12.61
C GLU A 9 -9.53 -6.82 12.39
N ILE A 10 -10.49 -6.98 11.47
CA ILE A 10 -11.06 -8.29 11.14
C ILE A 10 -9.99 -9.18 10.49
N VAL A 11 -9.28 -8.64 9.49
CA VAL A 11 -8.28 -9.40 8.73
C VAL A 11 -7.08 -9.76 9.62
N ALA A 12 -6.61 -8.85 10.47
CA ALA A 12 -5.56 -9.14 11.44
C ALA A 12 -5.96 -10.19 12.47
N ARG A 13 -7.25 -10.26 12.84
CA ARG A 13 -7.77 -11.30 13.71
C ARG A 13 -7.78 -12.66 13.00
N VAL A 14 -8.35 -12.76 11.80
CA VAL A 14 -8.47 -14.06 11.11
C VAL A 14 -7.08 -14.60 10.74
N LEU A 15 -6.19 -13.74 10.22
CA LEU A 15 -4.84 -14.14 9.82
C LEU A 15 -3.86 -14.37 10.99
N SER A 16 -4.27 -14.16 12.23
CA SER A 16 -3.41 -14.37 13.42
C SER A 16 -2.94 -15.82 13.60
N GLN A 17 -3.60 -16.79 12.96
CA GLN A 17 -3.23 -18.20 12.98
C GLN A 17 -2.13 -18.56 11.97
N VAL A 18 -1.82 -17.66 11.04
CA VAL A 18 -0.80 -17.87 10.02
C VAL A 18 0.60 -17.73 10.63
N ARG A 19 1.43 -18.77 10.45
CA ARG A 19 2.78 -18.85 11.05
C ARG A 19 3.90 -18.40 10.10
N THR A 20 3.61 -17.42 9.25
CA THR A 20 4.62 -16.71 8.46
C THR A 20 4.47 -15.22 8.68
N THR A 21 5.50 -14.45 8.36
CA THR A 21 5.43 -12.99 8.40
C THR A 21 4.39 -12.50 7.42
N ILE A 22 3.38 -11.81 7.93
CA ILE A 22 2.35 -11.10 7.15
C ILE A 22 2.57 -9.62 7.33
N VAL A 23 2.67 -8.89 6.22
CA VAL A 23 2.77 -7.44 6.21
C VAL A 23 1.59 -6.86 5.44
N PHE A 24 0.77 -6.08 6.13
CA PHE A 24 -0.39 -5.39 5.57
C PHE A 24 0.10 -4.22 4.70
N THR A 25 -0.52 -4.05 3.54
CA THR A 25 -0.17 -3.00 2.58
C THR A 25 -1.43 -2.52 1.84
N GLY A 26 -1.26 -1.81 0.73
CA GLY A 26 -2.37 -1.46 -0.14
C GLY A 26 -3.24 -0.33 0.39
N GLY A 27 -4.39 -0.14 -0.27
CA GLY A 27 -5.27 1.02 -0.04
C GLY A 27 -5.82 1.10 1.39
N ALA A 28 -6.14 -0.06 1.99
CA ALA A 28 -6.68 -0.14 3.34
C ALA A 28 -5.70 0.37 4.41
N THR A 29 -4.39 0.37 4.11
CA THR A 29 -3.38 0.83 5.07
C THR A 29 -3.09 2.33 4.99
N ILE A 30 -3.55 3.05 3.95
CA ILE A 30 -3.19 4.47 3.74
C ILE A 30 -3.50 5.33 4.96
N SER A 31 -4.66 5.12 5.58
CA SER A 31 -5.07 5.86 6.80
C SER A 31 -4.14 5.71 7.99
N LEU A 32 -3.34 4.65 8.04
CA LEU A 32 -2.42 4.40 9.14
C LEU A 32 -1.17 5.29 9.05
N TYR A 33 -0.87 5.84 7.87
CA TYR A 33 0.32 6.68 7.64
C TYR A 33 0.01 8.16 7.78
N LEU A 34 -1.23 8.59 7.55
CA LEU A 34 -1.57 10.00 7.49
C LEU A 34 -1.56 10.64 8.89
N ASP A 35 -1.17 11.90 8.93
CA ASP A 35 -1.36 12.75 10.11
C ASP A 35 -2.86 12.94 10.36
N GLU A 36 -3.26 13.12 11.62
CA GLU A 36 -4.67 13.17 12.03
C GLU A 36 -5.52 14.18 11.22
N ALA A 37 -4.93 15.31 10.85
CA ALA A 37 -5.58 16.36 10.07
C ALA A 37 -5.88 15.98 8.60
N ALA A 38 -5.28 14.91 8.06
CA ALA A 38 -5.41 14.47 6.68
C ALA A 38 -6.19 13.16 6.52
N ALA A 39 -6.47 12.46 7.62
CA ALA A 39 -7.20 11.18 7.63
C ALA A 39 -8.63 11.19 7.03
N PRO A 40 -9.41 12.30 7.00
CA PRO A 40 -10.79 12.28 6.49
C PRO A 40 -10.96 12.13 4.97
N ASP A 41 -9.93 12.42 4.17
CA ASP A 41 -10.04 12.53 2.69
C ASP A 41 -9.58 11.25 1.95
N ILE A 42 -9.62 10.09 2.61
CA ILE A 42 -9.10 8.84 2.06
C ILE A 42 -10.17 8.12 1.25
N ARG A 43 -9.79 7.67 0.05
CA ARG A 43 -10.64 6.83 -0.81
C ARG A 43 -11.13 5.58 -0.07
N PRO A 44 -12.42 5.21 -0.17
CA PRO A 44 -12.89 3.92 0.29
C PRO A 44 -12.21 2.78 -0.50
N THR A 45 -12.02 1.65 0.16
CA THR A 45 -11.57 0.40 -0.47
C THR A 45 -12.32 -0.74 0.19
N ASP A 46 -12.53 -1.84 -0.53
CA ASP A 46 -13.32 -2.99 -0.06
C ASP A 46 -12.45 -4.24 0.18
N ASP A 47 -11.14 -4.07 0.01
CA ASP A 47 -10.12 -5.11 0.08
C ASP A 47 -8.99 -4.77 1.05
N VAL A 48 -8.38 -5.82 1.60
CA VAL A 48 -7.17 -5.73 2.43
C VAL A 48 -6.05 -6.51 1.77
N ASP A 49 -4.99 -5.81 1.39
CA ASP A 49 -3.78 -6.40 0.82
C ASP A 49 -2.80 -6.85 1.91
N CYS A 50 -2.27 -8.05 1.76
CA CYS A 50 -1.26 -8.64 2.62
C CYS A 50 -0.13 -9.23 1.77
N VAL A 51 1.12 -9.02 2.18
CA VAL A 51 2.28 -9.70 1.61
C VAL A 51 2.80 -10.71 2.62
N VAL A 52 2.98 -11.96 2.18
CA VAL A 52 3.50 -13.05 3.00
C VAL A 52 4.94 -13.38 2.61
N SER A 53 5.77 -13.69 3.61
CA SER A 53 7.17 -14.11 3.41
C SER A 53 7.26 -15.56 2.93
N ILE A 54 6.71 -15.85 1.76
CA ILE A 54 6.72 -17.16 1.10
C ILE A 54 7.37 -17.01 -0.27
N ALA A 55 8.32 -17.90 -0.55
CA ALA A 55 9.14 -17.87 -1.77
C ALA A 55 8.94 -19.10 -2.67
N SER A 56 8.12 -20.06 -2.26
CA SER A 56 7.88 -21.28 -3.04
C SER A 56 6.39 -21.59 -3.20
N ARG A 57 6.05 -22.24 -4.32
CA ARG A 57 4.69 -22.72 -4.57
C ARG A 57 4.22 -23.73 -3.53
N ALA A 58 5.10 -24.60 -3.05
CA ALA A 58 4.76 -25.61 -2.05
C ALA A 58 4.31 -24.97 -0.72
N GLU A 59 5.05 -23.98 -0.23
CA GLU A 59 4.68 -23.20 0.96
C GLU A 59 3.38 -22.43 0.74
N TYR A 60 3.17 -21.86 -0.46
CA TYR A 60 1.94 -21.15 -0.76
C TYR A 60 0.73 -22.09 -0.78
N TYR A 61 0.84 -23.31 -1.32
CA TYR A 61 -0.22 -24.31 -1.21
C TYR A 61 -0.54 -24.68 0.24
N GLN A 62 0.48 -24.82 1.10
CA GLN A 62 0.27 -25.07 2.53
C GLN A 62 -0.45 -23.91 3.22
N LEU A 63 -0.09 -22.67 2.85
CA LEU A 63 -0.80 -21.48 3.31
C LEU A 63 -2.25 -21.50 2.83
N SER A 64 -2.52 -21.78 1.55
CA SER A 64 -3.86 -21.86 1.00
C SER A 64 -4.75 -22.86 1.76
N GLU A 65 -4.22 -24.05 2.09
CA GLU A 65 -4.97 -25.02 2.90
C GLU A 65 -5.24 -24.49 4.33
N LEU A 66 -4.27 -23.82 4.95
CA LEU A 66 -4.49 -23.16 6.25
C LEU A 66 -5.57 -22.07 6.16
N LEU A 67 -5.53 -21.20 5.14
CA LEU A 67 -6.51 -20.14 4.92
C LEU A 67 -7.93 -20.70 4.81
N LYS A 68 -8.11 -21.83 4.11
CA LYS A 68 -9.39 -22.55 4.05
C LYS A 68 -9.84 -23.02 5.44
N THR A 69 -8.94 -23.60 6.24
CA THR A 69 -9.31 -24.11 7.58
C THR A 69 -9.71 -23.02 8.58
N ILE A 70 -9.21 -21.79 8.41
CA ILE A 70 -9.56 -20.64 9.25
C ILE A 70 -10.74 -19.83 8.69
N GLY A 71 -11.39 -20.33 7.63
CA GLY A 71 -12.66 -19.84 7.12
C GLY A 71 -12.57 -18.89 5.92
N LEU A 72 -11.39 -18.72 5.30
CA LEU A 72 -11.27 -17.96 4.05
C LEU A 72 -11.69 -18.83 2.86
N LEU A 73 -12.39 -18.22 1.91
CA LEU A 73 -12.79 -18.84 0.66
C LEU A 73 -11.91 -18.31 -0.48
N GLU A 74 -11.30 -19.21 -1.24
CA GLU A 74 -10.54 -18.83 -2.44
C GLU A 74 -11.49 -18.22 -3.48
N SER A 75 -11.11 -17.09 -4.07
CA SER A 75 -11.96 -16.43 -5.06
C SER A 75 -12.05 -17.27 -6.34
N THR A 76 -13.28 -17.49 -6.80
CA THR A 76 -13.57 -18.14 -8.09
C THR A 76 -14.10 -17.15 -9.12
N GLU A 77 -14.06 -15.85 -8.82
CA GLU A 77 -14.55 -14.80 -9.70
C GLU A 77 -13.69 -14.70 -10.96
N SER A 78 -14.34 -14.52 -12.11
CA SER A 78 -13.63 -14.40 -13.37
C SER A 78 -12.78 -13.14 -13.39
N GLY A 79 -11.47 -13.30 -13.61
CA GLY A 79 -10.52 -12.18 -13.64
C GLY A 79 -10.04 -11.69 -12.27
N ALA A 80 -10.47 -12.31 -11.17
CA ALA A 80 -9.91 -12.01 -9.85
C ALA A 80 -8.42 -12.42 -9.78
N PRO A 81 -7.59 -11.67 -9.03
CA PRO A 81 -6.22 -12.07 -8.74
C PRO A 81 -6.16 -13.47 -8.11
N LEU A 82 -5.16 -14.27 -8.48
CA LEU A 82 -4.96 -15.62 -7.91
C LEU A 82 -4.67 -15.61 -6.40
N CYS A 83 -4.34 -14.45 -5.84
CA CYS A 83 -4.11 -14.27 -4.42
C CYS A 83 -5.37 -13.84 -3.66
N ARG A 84 -6.53 -13.72 -4.32
CA ARG A 84 -7.75 -13.20 -3.71
C ARG A 84 -8.50 -14.25 -2.92
N TRP A 85 -8.85 -13.88 -1.70
CA TRP A 85 -9.68 -14.64 -0.78
C TRP A 85 -10.86 -13.79 -0.32
N HIS A 86 -11.91 -14.45 0.17
CA HIS A 86 -13.06 -13.81 0.79
C HIS A 86 -13.20 -14.27 2.24
N TYR A 87 -13.50 -13.33 3.12
CA TYR A 87 -13.88 -13.60 4.51
C TYR A 87 -15.03 -12.67 4.88
N GLU A 88 -16.21 -13.26 5.11
CA GLU A 88 -17.46 -12.49 5.21
C GLU A 88 -17.61 -11.60 3.96
N GLU A 89 -17.82 -10.29 4.14
CA GLU A 89 -17.95 -9.31 3.05
C GLU A 89 -16.60 -8.69 2.62
N ILE A 90 -15.47 -9.14 3.17
CA ILE A 90 -14.15 -8.54 2.93
C ILE A 90 -13.37 -9.38 1.92
N SER A 91 -12.84 -8.71 0.89
CA SER A 91 -11.84 -9.30 0.00
C SER A 91 -10.45 -9.16 0.62
N ILE A 92 -9.65 -10.22 0.59
CA ILE A 92 -8.30 -10.26 1.17
C ILE A 92 -7.33 -10.77 0.11
N ASP A 93 -6.40 -9.94 -0.32
CA ASP A 93 -5.36 -10.32 -1.28
C ASP A 93 -4.11 -10.77 -0.50
N VAL A 94 -3.83 -12.08 -0.48
CA VAL A 94 -2.70 -12.67 0.25
C VAL A 94 -1.58 -13.01 -0.73
N MET A 95 -0.69 -12.05 -0.98
CA MET A 95 0.31 -12.10 -2.03
C MET A 95 1.65 -12.68 -1.54
N PRO A 96 2.27 -13.63 -2.25
CA PRO A 96 3.63 -14.07 -1.95
C PRO A 96 4.66 -13.01 -2.35
N CYS A 97 5.81 -13.00 -1.68
CA CYS A 97 6.88 -12.04 -1.96
C CYS A 97 7.75 -12.41 -3.18
N ASP A 98 7.46 -13.51 -3.87
CA ASP A 98 8.21 -13.99 -5.03
C ASP A 98 7.31 -14.23 -6.24
N SER A 99 7.71 -13.70 -7.41
CA SER A 99 6.94 -13.80 -8.64
C SER A 99 6.83 -15.22 -9.19
N SER A 100 7.76 -16.12 -8.85
CA SER A 100 7.71 -17.54 -9.27
C SER A 100 6.54 -18.31 -8.64
N VAL A 101 5.89 -17.76 -7.62
CA VAL A 101 4.81 -18.43 -6.89
C VAL A 101 3.47 -18.29 -7.64
N LEU A 102 3.07 -17.07 -7.99
CA LEU A 102 1.79 -16.78 -8.66
C LEU A 102 1.92 -16.13 -10.04
N GLY A 103 3.15 -15.94 -10.55
CA GLY A 103 3.39 -15.31 -11.85
C GLY A 103 3.38 -13.79 -11.84
N PHE A 104 3.15 -13.17 -10.68
CA PHE A 104 3.25 -11.72 -10.47
C PHE A 104 3.86 -11.43 -9.10
N SER A 105 4.51 -10.27 -8.97
CA SER A 105 4.99 -9.75 -7.70
C SER A 105 5.27 -8.26 -7.84
N ASN A 106 5.76 -7.66 -6.77
CA ASN A 106 6.26 -6.30 -6.73
C ASN A 106 7.69 -6.34 -6.19
N ARG A 107 8.64 -5.67 -6.86
CA ARG A 107 10.04 -5.70 -6.44
C ARG A 107 10.25 -5.26 -4.99
N TRP A 108 9.34 -4.44 -4.46
CA TRP A 108 9.40 -3.90 -3.10
C TRP A 108 8.83 -4.83 -2.03
N TYR A 109 8.27 -5.99 -2.39
CA TYR A 109 7.72 -6.92 -1.40
C TYR A 109 8.79 -7.50 -0.46
N ARG A 110 9.90 -8.03 -0.98
CA ARG A 110 10.96 -8.57 -0.12
C ARG A 110 11.63 -7.49 0.73
N PRO A 111 12.08 -6.34 0.16
CA PRO A 111 12.64 -5.25 0.96
C PRO A 111 11.64 -4.63 1.95
N GLY A 112 10.36 -4.52 1.56
CA GLY A 112 9.29 -3.98 2.40
C GLY A 112 8.95 -4.89 3.58
N ILE A 113 9.02 -6.22 3.41
CA ILE A 113 8.92 -7.16 4.53
C ILE A 113 10.09 -6.97 5.50
N ALA A 114 11.32 -6.91 4.98
CA ALA A 114 12.53 -6.75 5.78
C ALA A 114 12.55 -5.44 6.58
N ASN A 115 11.97 -4.37 6.03
CA ASN A 115 11.88 -3.03 6.62
C ASN A 115 10.46 -2.69 7.13
N SER A 116 9.66 -3.73 7.44
CA SER A 116 8.32 -3.55 7.98
C SER A 116 8.35 -2.97 9.39
N ILE A 117 7.33 -2.18 9.72
CA ILE A 117 7.17 -1.54 11.02
C ILE A 117 5.92 -2.07 11.70
N ARG A 118 5.91 -2.01 13.05
CA ARG A 118 4.75 -2.40 13.85
C ARG A 118 3.77 -1.24 13.92
N TYR A 119 2.48 -1.55 13.78
CA TYR A 119 1.39 -0.63 14.02
C TYR A 119 0.41 -1.23 15.03
N GLN A 120 0.00 -0.42 16.01
CA GLN A 120 -1.02 -0.81 16.99
C GLN A 120 -2.40 -0.39 16.50
N LEU A 121 -3.23 -1.36 16.17
CA LEU A 121 -4.64 -1.12 15.86
C LEU A 121 -5.42 -0.71 17.13
N PRO A 122 -6.59 -0.06 17.02
CA PRO A 122 -7.37 0.40 18.17
C PRO A 122 -7.74 -0.69 19.20
N SER A 123 -7.88 -1.95 18.77
CA SER A 123 -8.10 -3.09 19.67
C SER A 123 -6.88 -3.44 20.53
N GLY A 124 -5.73 -2.83 20.29
CA GLY A 124 -4.44 -3.14 20.88
C GLY A 124 -3.64 -4.19 20.10
N ARG A 125 -4.23 -4.84 19.08
CA ARG A 125 -3.55 -5.82 18.22
C ARG A 125 -2.42 -5.15 17.44
N GLN A 126 -1.27 -5.82 17.38
CA GLN A 126 -0.13 -5.39 16.58
C GLN A 126 -0.18 -6.04 15.20
N ILE A 127 -0.03 -5.25 14.15
CA ILE A 127 0.20 -5.71 12.78
C ILE A 127 1.55 -5.21 12.28
N LEU A 128 2.08 -5.87 11.25
CA LEU A 128 3.19 -5.31 10.47
C LEU A 128 2.63 -4.60 9.25
N ILE A 129 3.17 -3.43 8.95
CA ILE A 129 2.92 -2.67 7.72
C ILE A 129 4.27 -2.33 7.06
N PHE A 130 4.27 -1.97 5.78
CA PHE A 130 5.47 -1.39 5.18
C PHE A 130 5.83 -0.07 5.90
N SER A 131 7.12 0.26 5.98
CA SER A 131 7.46 1.66 6.24
C SER A 131 7.05 2.50 5.03
N THR A 132 6.75 3.77 5.26
CA THR A 132 6.25 4.70 4.24
C THR A 132 7.05 4.71 2.93
N PRO A 133 8.40 4.73 2.90
CA PRO A 133 9.14 4.68 1.63
C PRO A 133 8.88 3.41 0.82
N TYR A 134 8.75 2.24 1.47
CA TYR A 134 8.47 0.98 0.76
C TYR A 134 7.00 0.86 0.34
N LEU A 135 6.06 1.40 1.12
CA LEU A 135 4.68 1.53 0.67
C LEU A 135 4.61 2.41 -0.58
N LEU A 136 5.20 3.60 -0.54
CA LEU A 136 5.21 4.53 -1.66
C LEU A 136 5.84 3.89 -2.90
N ALA A 137 6.98 3.22 -2.74
CA ALA A 137 7.64 2.54 -3.83
C ALA A 137 6.80 1.39 -4.40
N SER A 138 6.12 0.63 -3.54
CA SER A 138 5.22 -0.45 -3.97
C SER A 138 4.02 0.07 -4.78
N LYS A 139 3.46 1.24 -4.41
CA LYS A 139 2.37 1.90 -5.15
C LYS A 139 2.83 2.38 -6.52
N ILE A 140 4.02 2.98 -6.59
CA ILE A 140 4.63 3.39 -7.86
C ILE A 140 4.88 2.18 -8.76
N GLU A 141 5.43 1.08 -8.24
CA GLU A 141 5.65 -0.15 -9.01
C GLU A 141 4.32 -0.74 -9.51
N ALA A 142 3.27 -0.73 -8.68
CA ALA A 142 1.94 -1.16 -9.08
C ALA A 142 1.39 -0.27 -10.22
N PHE A 143 1.50 1.05 -10.10
CA PHE A 143 1.12 2.00 -11.15
C PHE A 143 1.85 1.72 -12.46
N ILE A 144 3.17 1.51 -12.43
CA ILE A 144 3.96 1.18 -13.63
C ILE A 144 3.50 -0.14 -14.25
N GLY A 145 3.24 -1.16 -13.43
CA GLY A 145 2.90 -2.50 -13.89
C GLY A 145 1.48 -2.64 -14.46
N ARG A 146 0.49 -1.96 -13.88
CA ARG A 146 -0.95 -2.12 -14.24
C ARG A 146 -1.66 -0.85 -14.69
N GLY A 147 -1.09 0.33 -14.41
CA GLY A 147 -1.75 1.63 -14.65
C GLY A 147 -1.81 2.04 -16.13
N GLY A 148 -1.05 1.38 -17.02
CA GLY A 148 -1.08 1.65 -18.46
C GLY A 148 -0.75 3.10 -18.84
N GLY A 149 -0.08 3.84 -17.95
CA GLY A 149 0.20 5.28 -18.09
C GLY A 149 -1.00 6.19 -17.82
N ASN A 150 -2.14 5.67 -17.36
CA ASN A 150 -3.33 6.49 -17.08
C ASN A 150 -3.33 6.99 -15.62
N PHE A 151 -2.88 8.23 -15.44
CA PHE A 151 -2.82 8.87 -14.12
C PHE A 151 -4.21 9.20 -13.54
N TYR A 152 -5.18 9.60 -14.37
CA TYR A 152 -6.45 10.21 -13.92
C TYR A 152 -7.37 9.26 -13.13
N PHE A 153 -7.30 7.96 -13.39
CA PHE A 153 -8.19 6.96 -12.79
C PHE A 153 -7.42 5.89 -12.00
N SER A 154 -6.18 6.19 -11.63
CA SER A 154 -5.33 5.25 -10.90
C SER A 154 -5.52 5.42 -9.39
N SER A 155 -6.02 4.37 -8.74
CA SER A 155 -6.03 4.27 -7.28
C SER A 155 -4.62 4.29 -6.68
N ASP A 156 -3.62 3.80 -7.41
CA ASP A 156 -2.22 3.88 -6.98
C ASP A 156 -1.72 5.34 -6.96
N ILE A 157 -2.10 6.17 -7.96
CA ILE A 157 -1.79 7.61 -7.96
C ILE A 157 -2.56 8.32 -6.84
N GLU A 158 -3.83 8.01 -6.64
CA GLU A 158 -4.62 8.59 -5.55
C GLU A 158 -4.00 8.31 -4.17
N ASP A 159 -3.55 7.08 -3.94
CA ASP A 159 -2.84 6.69 -2.71
C ASP A 159 -1.48 7.40 -2.58
N ILE A 160 -0.72 7.56 -3.67
CA ILE A 160 0.52 8.34 -3.70
C ILE A 160 0.24 9.80 -3.31
N VAL A 161 -0.79 10.44 -3.89
CA VAL A 161 -1.17 11.81 -3.57
C VAL A 161 -1.61 11.94 -2.11
N ALA A 162 -2.39 10.99 -1.59
CA ALA A 162 -2.82 10.98 -0.20
C ALA A 162 -1.62 10.95 0.77
N LEU A 163 -0.60 10.14 0.49
CA LEU A 163 0.64 10.10 1.28
C LEU A 163 1.42 11.42 1.16
N LEU A 164 1.59 11.94 -0.06
CA LEU A 164 2.29 13.19 -0.30
C LEU A 164 1.62 14.37 0.38
N ASP A 165 0.30 14.37 0.47
CA ASP A 165 -0.47 15.43 1.10
C ASP A 165 -0.53 15.25 2.64
N GLY A 166 -0.77 14.02 3.10
CA GLY A 166 -1.14 13.72 4.47
C GLY A 166 -0.03 13.29 5.42
N ARG A 167 1.18 12.93 4.94
CA ARG A 167 2.31 12.52 5.80
C ARG A 167 3.35 13.64 5.89
N SER A 168 3.37 14.39 6.99
CA SER A 168 4.33 15.50 7.15
C SER A 168 5.79 15.08 7.17
N SER A 169 6.11 13.92 7.75
CA SER A 169 7.47 13.38 7.86
C SER A 169 7.91 12.52 6.65
N LEU A 170 7.12 12.50 5.57
CA LEU A 170 7.39 11.63 4.41
C LEU A 170 8.80 11.84 3.85
N PHE A 171 9.22 13.11 3.73
CA PHE A 171 10.52 13.41 3.13
C PHE A 171 11.67 12.92 4.02
N GLU A 172 11.59 13.15 5.33
CA GLU A 172 12.59 12.72 6.30
C GLU A 172 12.69 11.19 6.34
N GLU A 173 11.56 10.50 6.23
CA GLU A 173 11.52 9.03 6.15
C GLU A 173 12.15 8.50 4.85
N VAL A 174 11.88 9.13 3.70
CA VAL A 174 12.53 8.77 2.42
C VAL A 174 14.04 9.05 2.46
N GLN A 175 14.47 10.13 3.11
CA GLN A 175 15.89 10.47 3.28
C GLN A 175 16.64 9.45 4.14
N GLN A 176 15.97 8.82 5.10
CA GLN A 176 16.56 7.81 5.98
C GLN A 176 16.45 6.39 5.41
N ALA A 177 15.72 6.20 4.32
CA ALA A 177 15.54 4.90 3.68
C ALA A 177 16.81 4.40 2.97
N ASP A 178 16.84 3.09 2.71
CA ASP A 178 17.92 2.45 1.96
C ASP A 178 18.12 3.12 0.58
N TYR A 179 19.37 3.12 0.12
CA TYR A 179 19.76 3.79 -1.12
C TYR A 179 18.91 3.35 -2.33
N GLU A 180 18.60 2.05 -2.45
CA GLU A 180 17.87 1.52 -3.60
C GLU A 180 16.44 2.08 -3.69
N VAL A 181 15.69 2.05 -2.58
CA VAL A 181 14.32 2.59 -2.57
C VAL A 181 14.32 4.10 -2.73
N LYS A 182 15.28 4.79 -2.12
CA LYS A 182 15.45 6.24 -2.26
C LYS A 182 15.73 6.64 -3.72
N ALA A 183 16.67 5.95 -4.38
CA ALA A 183 17.03 6.20 -5.76
C ALA A 183 15.87 5.92 -6.72
N PHE A 184 15.11 4.83 -6.47
CA PHE A 184 13.90 4.52 -7.24
C PHE A 184 12.85 5.62 -7.12
N LEU A 185 12.51 6.03 -5.89
CA LEU A 185 11.53 7.08 -5.64
C LEU A 185 11.95 8.38 -6.34
N SER A 186 13.18 8.85 -6.11
CA SER A 186 13.70 10.08 -6.74
C SER A 186 13.69 10.00 -8.26
N GLY A 187 14.11 8.86 -8.82
CA GLY A 187 14.10 8.63 -10.27
C GLY A 187 12.70 8.72 -10.88
N TRP A 188 11.71 8.09 -10.25
CA TRP A 188 10.33 8.14 -10.72
C TRP A 188 9.71 9.54 -10.59
N PHE A 189 9.85 10.19 -9.43
CA PHE A 189 9.35 11.56 -9.23
C PHE A 189 9.98 12.56 -10.20
N ARG A 190 11.26 12.37 -10.55
CA ARG A 190 11.94 13.19 -11.56
C ARG A 190 11.40 12.95 -12.97
N ALA A 191 11.19 11.69 -13.33
CA ALA A 191 10.68 11.33 -14.65
C ALA A 191 9.24 11.81 -14.88
N GLU A 192 8.40 11.73 -13.84
CA GLU A 192 6.97 12.07 -13.90
C GLU A 192 6.65 13.46 -13.32
N LEU A 193 7.66 14.32 -13.12
CA LEU A 193 7.49 15.60 -12.43
C LEU A 193 6.40 16.48 -13.06
N GLU A 194 6.42 16.63 -14.38
CA GLU A 194 5.44 17.45 -15.11
C GLU A 194 4.02 16.87 -14.97
N ASN A 195 3.86 15.56 -15.22
CA ASN A 195 2.59 14.86 -15.10
C ASN A 195 2.02 14.94 -13.68
N LEU A 196 2.86 14.74 -12.66
CA LEU A 196 2.44 14.81 -11.26
C LEU A 196 2.05 16.22 -10.85
N CYS A 197 2.80 17.24 -11.26
CA CYS A 197 2.46 18.63 -10.97
C CYS A 197 1.14 19.06 -11.63
N GLU A 198 0.84 18.55 -12.82
CA GLU A 198 -0.43 18.81 -13.50
C GLU A 198 -1.60 18.07 -12.84
N ILE A 199 -1.43 16.79 -12.55
CA ILE A 199 -2.55 15.89 -12.24
C ILE A 199 -2.80 15.73 -10.74
N ALA A 200 -1.75 15.71 -9.90
CA ALA A 200 -1.90 15.46 -8.46
C ALA A 200 -2.87 16.43 -7.76
N PRO A 201 -2.93 17.74 -8.10
CA PRO A 201 -3.92 18.65 -7.52
C PRO A 201 -5.37 18.23 -7.77
N ALA A 202 -5.66 17.49 -8.84
CA ALA A 202 -7.03 17.03 -9.15
C ALA A 202 -7.57 16.10 -8.06
N PHE A 203 -6.70 15.27 -7.47
CA PHE A 203 -7.03 14.29 -6.42
C PHE A 203 -7.30 14.91 -5.05
N LEU A 204 -6.96 16.19 -4.82
CA LEU A 204 -7.24 16.85 -3.55
C LEU A 204 -8.74 17.16 -3.39
N SER A 205 -9.25 16.98 -2.17
CA SER A 205 -10.59 17.42 -1.79
C SER A 205 -10.73 18.94 -1.94
N SER A 206 -11.97 19.43 -2.07
CA SER A 206 -12.23 20.87 -2.12
C SER A 206 -11.75 21.59 -0.86
N ALA A 207 -11.86 20.94 0.31
CA ALA A 207 -11.36 21.47 1.58
C ALA A 207 -9.82 21.57 1.58
N ALA A 208 -9.14 20.56 1.05
CA ALA A 208 -7.68 20.56 0.91
C ALA A 208 -7.20 21.67 -0.05
N LYS A 209 -7.87 21.83 -1.20
CA LYS A 209 -7.56 22.91 -2.16
C LYS A 209 -7.69 24.29 -1.53
N ASN A 210 -8.73 24.52 -0.73
CA ASN A 210 -9.00 25.82 -0.10
C ASN A 210 -8.10 26.14 1.11
N SER A 211 -7.37 25.16 1.65
CA SER A 211 -6.46 25.34 2.80
C SER A 211 -5.00 25.54 2.40
N GLY A 212 -4.72 25.69 1.09
CA GLY A 212 -3.36 25.88 0.58
C GLY A 212 -2.55 24.59 0.42
N ARG A 213 -3.16 23.42 0.62
CA ARG A 213 -2.49 22.11 0.52
C ARG A 213 -1.98 21.80 -0.88
N THR A 214 -2.60 22.37 -1.92
CA THR A 214 -2.08 22.27 -3.30
C THR A 214 -0.62 22.72 -3.40
N ARG A 215 -0.26 23.85 -2.77
CA ARG A 215 1.12 24.34 -2.81
C ARG A 215 2.07 23.39 -2.07
N LEU A 216 1.64 22.86 -0.93
CA LEU A 216 2.42 21.91 -0.13
C LEU A 216 2.67 20.60 -0.91
N LEU A 217 1.63 20.08 -1.56
CA LEU A 217 1.70 18.88 -2.41
C LEU A 217 2.73 19.07 -3.53
N LEU A 218 2.64 20.16 -4.29
CA LEU A 218 3.58 20.46 -5.37
C LEU A 218 5.01 20.60 -4.86
N GLN A 219 5.22 21.30 -3.74
CA GLN A 219 6.54 21.41 -3.12
C GLN A 219 7.10 20.05 -2.71
N ARG A 220 6.27 19.13 -2.20
CA ARG A 220 6.72 17.79 -1.81
C ARG A 220 7.08 16.93 -3.03
N ILE A 221 6.32 17.03 -4.13
CA ILE A 221 6.64 16.37 -5.40
C ILE A 221 8.02 16.84 -5.91
N GLU A 222 8.23 18.16 -5.99
CA GLU A 222 9.51 18.75 -6.40
C GLU A 222 10.66 18.31 -5.48
N ARG A 223 10.43 18.31 -4.16
CA ARG A 223 11.44 17.92 -3.16
C ARG A 223 11.84 16.45 -3.34
N LEU A 224 10.91 15.55 -3.66
CA LEU A 224 11.18 14.13 -3.90
C LEU A 224 11.95 13.89 -5.20
N ALA A 225 11.71 14.68 -6.25
CA ALA A 225 12.45 14.58 -7.52
C ALA A 225 13.96 14.93 -7.41
N ILE A 226 14.35 15.64 -6.34
CA ILE A 226 15.74 16.06 -6.09
C ILE A 226 16.39 15.34 -4.90
N VAL A 227 15.71 14.37 -4.29
CA VAL A 227 16.32 13.52 -3.25
C VAL A 227 17.52 12.80 -3.84
N VAL A 228 18.67 12.88 -3.15
CA VAL A 228 19.91 12.13 -3.44
C VAL A 228 20.15 11.11 -2.33
#